data_AF-E7S823-F1
#
_entry.id   AF-E7S823-F1
#
_cell.length_a   1.000
_cell.length_b   1.000
_cell.length_c   1.000
_cell.angle_alpha   90.00
_cell.angle_beta   90.00
_cell.angle_gamma   90.00
#
_symmetry.space_group_name_H-M   'P 1'
#
loop_
_entity.id
_entity.type
_entity.pdbx_description
1 polymer ?
#
loop_
_entity_poly.entity_id
_entity_poly.type
_entity_poly.pdbx_seq_one_letter_code
_entity_poly.pdbx_strand_id
1 'polypeptide(L)' 'MITFNIKISYKFITRGNQLYTEDGEELYMDPTSPKRTFHNQYEPGFIVARDKSPLELLIENKDLLD' A
#
# COMPACT_ATOMS: atom_id res chain seq x y z
N MET A 1 -4.98 -32.72 12.14
CA MET A 1 -4.01 -31.62 11.91
C MET A 1 -4.19 -31.20 10.46
N ILE A 2 -4.87 -30.07 10.21
CA ILE A 2 -5.15 -29.60 8.85
C ILE A 2 -4.08 -28.56 8.52
N THR A 3 -3.21 -28.87 7.56
CA THR A 3 -2.21 -27.92 7.07
C THR A 3 -2.86 -27.05 6.01
N PHE A 4 -3.19 -25.80 6.35
CA PHE A 4 -3.59 -24.81 5.36
C PHE A 4 -2.34 -24.34 4.61
N ASN A 5 -2.15 -24.79 3.37
CA ASN A 5 -1.16 -24.23 2.46
C ASN A 5 -1.68 -22.86 1.99
N ILE A 6 -1.42 -21.81 2.76
CA ILE A 6 -1.72 -20.44 2.37
C ILE A 6 -0.66 -20.04 1.34
N LYS A 7 -1.02 -20.08 0.06
CA LYS A 7 -0.19 -19.51 -1.01
C LYS A 7 -0.25 -17.99 -0.88
N ILE A 8 0.70 -17.41 -0.13
CA ILE A 8 0.79 -15.97 0.07
C ILE A 8 1.04 -15.34 -1.32
N SER A 9 0.10 -14.50 -1.77
CA SER A 9 0.19 -13.85 -3.08
C SER A 9 0.92 -12.52 -2.95
N TYR A 10 1.83 -12.18 -3.88
CA TYR A 10 2.60 -10.93 -3.89
C TYR A 10 1.74 -9.66 -3.71
N LYS A 11 0.50 -9.68 -4.21
CA LYS A 11 -0.47 -8.58 -4.09
C LYS A 11 -0.93 -8.34 -2.65
N PHE A 12 -0.86 -9.36 -1.80
CA PHE A 12 -1.21 -9.27 -0.38
C PHE A 12 -0.08 -8.63 0.43
N ILE A 13 1.15 -8.98 0.09
CA ILE A 13 2.38 -8.47 0.74
C ILE A 13 2.63 -6.99 0.39
N THR A 14 2.35 -6.59 -0.84
CA THR A 14 2.67 -5.26 -1.38
C THR A 14 1.60 -4.19 -1.12
N ARG A 15 0.51 -4.54 -0.43
CA ARG A 15 -0.67 -3.68 -0.38
C ARG A 15 -0.59 -2.52 0.61
N GLY A 16 0.27 -2.62 1.64
CA GLY A 16 0.54 -1.55 2.61
C GLY A 16 -0.67 -1.10 3.42
N ASN A 17 -0.45 -0.18 4.35
CA ASN A 17 -1.56 0.44 5.10
C ASN A 17 -2.01 1.70 4.37
N GLN A 18 -3.32 1.80 4.12
CA GLN A 18 -3.94 3.02 3.58
C GLN A 18 -3.85 4.14 4.63
N LEU A 19 -3.53 5.34 4.16
CA LEU A 19 -3.46 6.53 4.99
C LEU A 19 -4.79 7.28 4.97
N TYR A 20 -5.11 7.88 6.10
CA TYR A 20 -6.30 8.69 6.31
C TYR A 20 -5.91 10.01 6.98
N THR A 21 -6.78 11.01 6.88
CA THR A 21 -6.70 12.22 7.72
C THR A 21 -7.07 11.89 9.16
N GLU A 22 -6.82 12.81 10.11
CA GLU A 22 -7.22 12.64 11.51
C GLU A 22 -8.75 12.52 11.65
N ASP A 23 -9.51 13.14 10.74
CA ASP A 23 -10.97 13.04 10.66
C ASP A 23 -11.47 11.74 10.01
N GLY A 24 -10.54 10.88 9.53
CA GLY A 24 -10.85 9.59 8.90
C GLY A 24 -11.15 9.65 7.40
N GLU A 25 -10.84 10.76 6.73
CA GLU A 25 -11.01 10.89 5.28
C GLU A 25 -9.87 10.18 4.53
N GLU A 26 -10.17 9.60 3.38
CA GLU A 26 -9.17 8.93 2.55
C GLU A 26 -8.15 9.93 2.00
N LEU A 27 -6.87 9.55 2.05
CA LEU A 27 -5.81 10.29 1.39
C LEU A 27 -5.47 9.66 0.04
N TYR A 28 -5.16 10.53 -0.91
CA TYR A 28 -4.76 10.20 -2.27
C TYR A 28 -3.37 10.79 -2.55
N MET A 29 -2.65 10.18 -3.47
CA MET A 29 -1.36 10.64 -3.95
C MET A 29 -1.33 10.63 -5.48
N ASP A 30 -0.66 11.60 -6.06
CA ASP A 30 -0.28 11.58 -7.46
C ASP A 30 0.95 10.65 -7.63
N PRO A 31 0.84 9.50 -8.32
CA PRO A 31 1.98 8.62 -8.56
C PRO A 31 3.01 9.22 -9.53
N THR A 32 2.64 10.26 -10.29
CA THR A 32 3.51 10.91 -11.27
C THR A 32 4.34 12.03 -10.64
N SER A 33 3.91 12.56 -9.50
CA SER A 33 4.65 13.58 -8.77
C SER A 33 5.91 12.97 -8.12
N PRO A 34 7.10 13.56 -8.34
CA PRO A 34 8.33 13.13 -7.69
C PRO A 34 8.33 13.40 -6.18
N LYS A 35 7.46 14.29 -5.71
CA LYS A 35 7.19 14.49 -4.28
C LYS A 35 5.94 13.71 -3.88
N ARG A 36 6.02 13.01 -2.76
CA ARG A 36 4.90 12.31 -2.14
C ARG A 36 3.95 13.33 -1.49
N THR A 37 3.16 13.99 -2.32
CA THR A 37 2.14 14.94 -1.91
C THR A 37 0.85 14.18 -1.65
N PHE A 38 0.19 14.50 -0.54
CA PHE A 38 -1.08 13.89 -0.15
C PHE A 38 -2.23 14.87 -0.36
N HIS A 39 -3.33 14.35 -0.89
CA HIS A 39 -4.54 15.09 -1.20
C HIS A 39 -5.71 14.39 -0.52
N ASN A 40 -6.59 15.14 0.14
CA ASN A 40 -7.84 14.61 0.71
C ASN A 40 -9.01 14.62 -0.30
N GLN A 41 -8.78 15.15 -1.51
CA GLN A 41 -9.73 15.11 -2.61
C GLN A 41 -9.17 14.25 -3.74
N TYR A 42 -10.03 13.41 -4.30
CA TYR A 42 -9.68 12.56 -5.43
C TYR A 42 -9.64 13.36 -6.74
N GLU A 43 -8.57 13.19 -7.52
CA GLU A 43 -8.47 13.63 -8.91
C GLU A 43 -8.21 12.42 -9.84
N PRO A 44 -8.66 12.47 -11.10
CA PRO A 44 -8.38 11.41 -12.08
C PRO A 44 -6.87 11.18 -12.23
N GLY A 45 -6.42 9.96 -11.94
CA GLY A 45 -5.01 9.58 -11.98
C GLY A 45 -4.34 9.50 -10.61
N PHE A 46 -4.98 10.02 -9.57
CA PHE A 46 -4.51 9.80 -8.20
C PHE A 46 -4.78 8.37 -7.75
N ILE A 47 -3.89 7.87 -6.91
CA ILE A 47 -4.03 6.56 -6.26
C ILE A 47 -4.17 6.75 -4.76
N VAL A 48 -4.79 5.79 -4.10
CA VAL A 48 -4.89 5.78 -2.63
C VAL A 48 -3.51 5.85 -1.99
N ALA A 49 -3.33 6.82 -1.09
CA ALA A 49 -2.12 7.02 -0.33
C ALA A 49 -1.88 5.87 0.64
N ARG A 50 -0.65 5.38 0.65
CA ARG A 50 -0.20 4.30 1.53
C ARG A 50 1.07 4.70 2.25
N ASP A 51 1.30 4.10 3.42
CA ASP A 51 2.48 4.36 4.24
C ASP A 51 3.79 4.02 3.49
N LYS A 52 3.83 2.85 2.84
CA LYS A 52 5.02 2.31 2.19
C LYS A 52 4.77 2.05 0.72
N SER A 53 5.82 2.19 -0.07
CA SER A 53 5.77 1.79 -1.47
C SER A 53 5.69 0.26 -1.56
N PRO A 54 5.10 -0.30 -2.64
CA PRO A 54 5.10 -1.74 -2.88
C PRO A 54 6.49 -2.37 -2.78
N LEU A 55 7.54 -1.65 -3.20
CA LEU A 55 8.92 -2.15 -3.17
C LEU A 55 9.49 -2.23 -1.75
N GLU A 56 9.25 -1.23 -0.91
CA GLU A 56 9.64 -1.28 0.50
C GLU A 56 8.98 -2.48 1.20
N LEU A 57 7.70 -2.71 0.94
CA LEU A 57 6.97 -3.85 1.49
C LEU A 57 7.50 -5.18 0.97
N LEU A 58 7.93 -5.27 -0.28
CA LEU A 58 8.59 -6.47 -0.83
C LEU A 58 9.89 -6.78 -0.09
N ILE A 59 10.68 -5.76 0.21
CA ILE A 59 11.94 -5.91 0.94
C ILE A 59 11.67 -6.33 2.39
N GLU A 60 10.70 -5.70 3.06
CA GLU A 60 10.34 -6.01 4.45
C GLU A 60 9.75 -7.42 4.63
N ASN A 61 8.98 -7.89 3.66
CA ASN A 61 8.33 -9.19 3.70
C ASN A 61 9.12 -10.25 2.91
N LYS A 62 10.39 -10.00 2.60
CA LYS A 62 11.23 -10.91 1.84
C LYS A 62 11.26 -12.31 2.46
N ASP A 63 11.29 -12.41 3.78
CA ASP A 63 11.30 -13.69 4.51
C ASP A 63 9.96 -14.44 4.49
N LEU A 64 8.86 -13.78 4.12
CA LEU A 64 7.54 -14.42 3.94
C LEU A 64 7.36 -15.00 2.54
N LEU A 65 8.31 -14.73 1.63
CA LEU A 65 8.31 -15.17 0.24
C LEU A 65 9.20 -16.40 -0.01
N ASP A 66 9.99 -16.82 0.97
CA ASP A 66 10.87 -18.00 0.95
C ASP A 66 10.13 -19.30 1.34
#